data_AF-A0A1H5PAA8-F1
#
_entry.id   AF-A0A1H5PAA8-F1
#
_cell.length_a   1.000
_cell.length_b   1.000
_cell.length_c   1.000
_cell.angle_alpha   90.00
_cell.angle_beta   90.00
_cell.angle_gamma   90.00
#
_symmetry.space_group_name_H-M   'P 1'
#
loop_
_entity.id
_entity.type
_entity.pdbx_description
1 polymer ?
#
loop_
_entity_poly.entity_id
_entity_poly.type
_entity_poly.pdbx_seq_one_letter_code
_entity_poly.pdbx_strand_id
1 'polypeptide(L)'
;MHAISQSAIWVKEPLADTGVVIVTSAALPKYLIDALHMAIDDWDQVAYLAVRQSRAFMLDWLQSGSNPTASAPATPCQASQLLRGVSKGCFLLDVEVSPIPRLTWLGSVCGHPLRVLKLEEAASPAALDRQVEEVLSVTRTLVKSVLQERCFS
;
A
#
# COMPACT_ATOMS: atom_id res chain seq x y z
N MET A 1 3.28 -12.12 16.91
CA MET A 1 3.51 -13.05 15.78
C MET A 1 2.78 -12.45 14.59
N HIS A 2 3.47 -11.72 13.72
CA HIS A 2 2.85 -11.02 12.59
C HIS A 2 2.29 -12.04 11.62
N ALA A 3 1.00 -11.94 11.31
CA ALA A 3 0.37 -12.79 10.33
C ALA A 3 0.98 -12.47 8.96
N ILE A 4 1.90 -13.30 8.49
CA ILE A 4 2.33 -13.32 7.10
C ILE A 4 1.10 -13.77 6.32
N SER A 5 0.32 -12.81 5.82
CA SER A 5 -0.73 -13.11 4.86
C SER A 5 -0.08 -13.72 3.63
N GLN A 6 -0.62 -14.84 3.13
CA GLN A 6 -0.15 -15.42 1.87
C GLN A 6 -0.35 -14.47 0.69
N SER A 7 -1.29 -13.52 0.82
CA SER A 7 -1.71 -12.62 -0.25
C SER A 7 -1.04 -11.26 -0.22
N ALA A 8 -0.47 -10.81 0.89
CA ALA A 8 0.29 -9.56 0.98
C ALA A 8 1.33 -9.60 2.12
N ILE A 9 2.45 -8.90 1.93
CA ILE A 9 3.54 -8.82 2.90
C ILE A 9 4.02 -7.38 3.10
N TRP A 10 4.40 -7.05 4.32
CA TRP A 10 5.18 -5.84 4.59
C TRP A 10 6.61 -6.06 4.11
N VAL A 11 7.03 -5.26 3.14
CA VAL A 11 8.43 -5.13 2.73
C VAL A 11 9.16 -4.21 3.70
N LYS A 12 8.48 -3.15 4.12
CA LYS A 12 8.86 -2.28 5.24
C LYS A 12 7.63 -2.07 6.14
N GLU A 13 7.74 -2.43 7.41
CA GLU A 13 6.63 -2.29 8.36
C GLU A 13 6.30 -0.82 8.68
N PRO A 14 5.03 -0.48 8.97
CA PRO A 14 4.67 0.84 9.42
C PRO A 14 5.19 1.12 10.84
N LEU A 15 5.68 2.33 11.04
CA LEU A 15 6.03 2.92 12.33
C LEU A 15 4.91 3.84 12.83
N ALA A 16 5.05 4.34 14.06
CA ALA A 16 4.04 5.22 14.67
C ALA A 16 3.84 6.53 13.91
N ASP A 17 4.88 7.04 13.25
CA ASP A 17 4.88 8.30 12.52
C ASP A 17 4.54 8.14 11.03
N THR A 18 4.42 6.90 10.52
CA THR A 18 4.12 6.62 9.11
C THR A 18 2.95 7.46 8.60
N GLY A 19 3.22 8.19 7.52
CA GLY A 19 2.26 9.06 6.83
C GLY A 19 1.88 8.55 5.45
N VAL A 20 2.71 7.68 4.85
CA VAL A 20 2.42 7.07 3.55
C VAL A 20 2.77 5.59 3.58
N VAL A 21 1.88 4.76 3.05
CA VAL A 21 2.17 3.37 2.69
C VAL A 21 2.22 3.27 1.17
N ILE A 22 3.38 2.94 0.62
CA ILE A 22 3.47 2.51 -0.78
C ILE A 22 2.84 1.13 -0.87
N VAL A 23 1.97 0.92 -1.85
CA VAL A 23 1.31 -0.36 -2.10
C VAL A 23 1.57 -0.76 -3.54
N THR A 24 2.15 -1.94 -3.75
CA THR A 24 2.42 -2.49 -5.08
C THR A 24 1.81 -3.86 -5.25
N SER A 25 1.36 -4.20 -6.45
CA SER A 25 1.00 -5.59 -6.78
C SER A 25 2.21 -6.39 -7.29
N ALA A 26 2.13 -7.72 -7.25
CA ALA A 26 3.12 -8.60 -7.87
C ALA A 26 3.22 -8.49 -9.41
N ALA A 27 2.39 -7.66 -10.05
CA ALA A 27 2.54 -7.34 -11.46
C ALA A 27 3.69 -6.34 -11.72
N LEU A 28 4.17 -5.63 -10.69
CA LEU A 28 5.32 -4.75 -10.85
C LEU A 28 6.61 -5.57 -11.08
N PRO A 29 7.50 -5.09 -11.96
CA PRO A 29 8.85 -5.63 -12.09
C PRO A 29 9.55 -5.73 -10.74
N LYS A 30 10.21 -6.87 -10.48
CA LYS A 30 10.99 -7.09 -9.25
C LYS A 30 12.01 -5.97 -8.99
N TYR A 31 12.61 -5.45 -10.05
CA TYR A 31 13.52 -4.32 -9.98
C TYR A 31 12.92 -3.11 -9.25
N LEU A 32 11.68 -2.73 -9.57
CA LEU A 32 11.02 -1.59 -8.92
C LEU A 32 10.78 -1.87 -7.44
N ILE A 33 10.36 -3.09 -7.09
CA ILE A 33 10.11 -3.48 -5.70
C ILE A 33 11.41 -3.37 -4.89
N ASP A 34 12.50 -3.95 -5.40
CA ASP A 34 13.79 -3.97 -4.72
C ASP A 34 14.38 -2.54 -4.63
N ALA A 35 14.33 -1.77 -5.71
CA ALA A 35 14.85 -0.40 -5.76
C ALA A 35 14.06 0.55 -4.84
N LEU A 36 12.72 0.45 -4.82
CA LEU A 36 11.88 1.24 -3.91
C LEU A 36 12.18 0.89 -2.46
N HIS A 37 12.29 -0.40 -2.13
CA HIS A 37 12.63 -0.83 -0.78
C HIS A 37 13.96 -0.21 -0.31
N MET A 38 15.00 -0.25 -1.14
CA MET A 38 16.30 0.34 -0.82
C MET A 38 16.24 1.87 -0.71
N ALA A 39 15.49 2.55 -1.56
CA ALA A 39 15.42 4.00 -1.56
C ALA A 39 14.67 4.59 -0.36
N ILE A 40 13.73 3.84 0.22
CA ILE A 40 12.90 4.29 1.35
C ILE A 40 13.35 3.71 2.70
N ASP A 41 14.45 2.95 2.76
CA ASP A 41 14.84 2.21 3.97
C ASP A 41 14.95 3.14 5.19
N ASP A 42 15.62 4.28 5.03
CA ASP A 42 15.82 5.29 6.07
C ASP A 42 14.63 6.27 6.25
N TRP A 43 13.50 6.08 5.56
CA TRP A 43 12.37 7.02 5.62
C TRP A 43 11.31 6.53 6.61
N ASP A 44 11.43 6.90 7.89
CA ASP A 44 10.52 6.45 8.96
C ASP A 44 9.03 6.75 8.68
N GLN A 45 8.76 7.84 7.93
CA GLN A 45 7.41 8.26 7.57
C GLN A 45 6.77 7.39 6.47
N VAL A 46 7.51 6.43 5.90
CA VAL A 46 7.06 5.60 4.78
C VAL A 46 7.15 4.12 5.12
N ALA A 47 6.04 3.42 4.90
CA ALA A 47 5.97 1.96 4.93
C ALA A 47 5.74 1.40 3.51
N TYR A 48 5.97 0.10 3.34
CA TYR A 48 5.82 -0.54 2.04
C TYR A 48 5.15 -1.91 2.13
N LEU A 49 3.97 -2.02 1.50
CA LEU A 49 3.19 -3.25 1.38
C LEU A 49 3.25 -3.80 -0.05
N ALA A 50 3.68 -5.05 -0.21
CA ALA A 50 3.63 -5.77 -1.48
C ALA A 50 2.49 -6.81 -1.48
N VAL A 51 1.52 -6.63 -2.37
CA VAL A 51 0.37 -7.51 -2.55
C VAL A 51 0.68 -8.58 -3.60
N ARG A 52 0.87 -9.82 -3.14
CA ARG A 52 1.23 -10.99 -3.96
C ARG A 52 0.05 -11.55 -4.73
N GLN A 53 -1.14 -11.57 -4.13
CA GLN A 53 -2.34 -12.19 -4.70
C GLN A 53 -3.54 -11.26 -4.58
N SER A 54 -3.57 -10.19 -5.39
CA SER A 54 -4.56 -9.10 -5.26
C SER A 54 -6.03 -9.58 -5.31
N ARG A 55 -6.35 -10.53 -6.19
CA ARG A 55 -7.71 -11.09 -6.31
C ARG A 55 -8.12 -11.88 -5.07
N ALA A 56 -7.26 -12.77 -4.57
CA ALA A 56 -7.55 -13.55 -3.37
C ALA A 56 -7.71 -12.62 -2.15
N PHE A 57 -6.86 -11.60 -2.06
CA PHE A 57 -6.90 -10.60 -1.00
C PHE A 57 -8.21 -9.80 -0.99
N MET A 58 -8.69 -9.40 -2.17
CA MET A 58 -9.98 -8.71 -2.33
C MET A 58 -11.17 -9.62 -1.99
N LEU A 59 -11.14 -10.87 -2.43
CA LEU A 59 -12.22 -11.83 -2.17
C LEU A 59 -12.38 -12.11 -0.67
N ASP A 60 -11.27 -12.26 0.06
CA ASP A 60 -11.26 -12.41 1.52
C ASP A 60 -11.94 -11.20 2.21
N TRP A 61 -11.64 -9.98 1.76
CA TRP A 61 -12.31 -8.78 2.28
C TRP A 61 -13.81 -8.75 1.96
N LEU A 62 -14.22 -9.01 0.72
CA LEU A 62 -15.63 -9.02 0.33
C LEU A 62 -16.43 -10.08 1.10
N GLN A 63 -15.85 -11.25 1.34
CA GLN A 63 -16.48 -12.32 2.14
C GLN A 63 -16.67 -11.90 3.60
N SER A 64 -15.70 -11.21 4.19
CA SER A 64 -15.81 -10.72 5.57
C SER A 64 -16.94 -9.71 5.77
N GLY A 65 -17.25 -8.89 4.75
CA GLY A 65 -18.34 -7.91 4.79
C GLY A 65 -19.73 -8.50 4.48
N SER A 66 -19.80 -9.71 3.92
CA SER A 66 -21.06 -10.29 3.42
C SER A 66 -21.84 -11.10 4.46
N ASN A 67 -21.30 -11.32 5.67
CA ASN A 67 -21.93 -12.13 6.73
C ASN A 67 -22.31 -11.29 7.97
N PRO A 68 -23.34 -10.42 7.90
CA PRO A 68 -23.82 -9.68 9.07
C PRO A 68 -24.58 -10.53 10.09
N THR A 69 -24.95 -11.77 9.76
CA THR A 69 -25.80 -12.66 10.57
C THR A 69 -25.07 -13.74 11.36
N ALA A 70 -23.73 -13.80 11.29
CA ALA A 70 -22.97 -14.77 12.09
C ALA A 70 -22.90 -14.31 13.55
N SER A 71 -23.43 -15.11 14.46
CA SER A 71 -23.40 -14.92 15.92
C SER A 71 -22.01 -15.09 16.55
N ALA A 72 -20.99 -15.40 15.74
CA ALA A 72 -19.60 -15.45 16.13
C ALA A 72 -18.90 -14.13 15.74
N PRO A 73 -17.91 -13.64 16.52
CA PRO A 73 -17.11 -12.49 16.12
C PRO A 73 -16.50 -12.77 14.74
N ALA A 74 -16.87 -11.98 13.74
CA ALA A 74 -16.34 -12.11 12.39
C ALA A 74 -14.81 -12.00 12.47
N THR A 75 -14.10 -13.07 12.08
CA THR A 75 -12.65 -13.02 11.95
C THR A 75 -12.29 -11.89 11.00
N PRO A 76 -11.48 -10.90 11.42
CA PRO A 76 -11.15 -9.76 10.55
C PRO A 76 -10.42 -10.27 9.32
N CYS A 77 -10.80 -9.79 8.12
CA CYS A 77 -10.12 -10.15 6.89
C CYS A 77 -8.63 -9.78 6.94
N GLN A 78 -7.82 -10.44 6.13
CA GLN A 78 -6.37 -10.25 6.09
C GLN A 78 -6.00 -8.78 5.82
N ALA A 79 -6.75 -8.09 4.96
CA ALA A 79 -6.52 -6.67 4.66
C ALA A 79 -6.75 -5.78 5.89
N SER A 80 -7.83 -6.02 6.63
CA SER A 80 -8.11 -5.29 7.88
C SER A 80 -7.05 -5.59 8.94
N GLN A 81 -6.60 -6.84 9.04
CA GLN A 81 -5.55 -7.22 9.98
C GLN A 81 -4.21 -6.56 9.66
N LEU A 82 -3.83 -6.49 8.38
CA LEU A 82 -2.59 -5.83 7.95
C LEU A 82 -2.65 -4.32 8.18
N LEU A 83 -3.76 -3.68 7.81
CA LEU A 83 -3.91 -2.22 7.88
C LEU A 83 -4.27 -1.69 9.28
N ARG A 84 -4.63 -2.55 10.25
CA ARG A 84 -5.05 -2.09 11.60
C ARG A 84 -4.00 -1.23 12.32
N GLY A 85 -2.71 -1.48 12.04
CA GLY A 85 -1.59 -0.78 12.66
C GLY A 85 -1.24 0.53 11.95
N VAL A 86 -1.86 0.80 10.81
CA VAL A 86 -1.63 2.01 10.02
C VAL A 86 -2.54 3.13 10.53
N SER A 87 -1.97 4.31 10.78
CA SER A 87 -2.74 5.48 11.22
C SER A 87 -3.83 5.85 10.21
N LYS A 88 -5.00 6.29 10.68
CA LYS A 88 -6.15 6.63 9.81
C LYS A 88 -5.86 7.78 8.85
N GLY A 89 -5.00 8.72 9.25
CA GLY A 89 -4.56 9.84 8.39
C GLY A 89 -3.43 9.47 7.41
N CYS A 90 -2.97 8.22 7.40
CA CYS A 90 -1.94 7.77 6.47
C CYS A 90 -2.52 7.56 5.08
N PHE A 91 -1.81 8.05 4.05
CA PHE A 91 -2.16 7.76 2.65
C PHE A 91 -1.74 6.35 2.26
N LEU A 92 -2.55 5.71 1.42
CA LEU A 92 -2.13 4.56 0.62
C LEU A 92 -1.79 5.07 -0.78
N LEU A 93 -0.56 4.85 -1.24
CA LEU A 93 -0.12 5.12 -2.60
C LEU A 93 -0.12 3.81 -3.39
N ASP A 94 -1.19 3.58 -4.15
CA ASP A 94 -1.33 2.44 -5.06
C ASP A 94 -0.52 2.67 -6.33
N VAL A 95 0.58 1.94 -6.51
CA VAL A 95 1.45 2.03 -7.67
C VAL A 95 1.09 0.92 -8.65
N GLU A 96 0.67 1.31 -9.86
CA GLU A 96 0.11 0.40 -10.86
C GLU A 96 0.77 0.58 -12.22
N VAL A 97 1.10 -0.52 -12.87
CA VAL A 97 1.51 -0.55 -14.30
C VAL A 97 0.33 -0.92 -15.22
N SER A 98 -0.80 -1.34 -14.64
CA SER A 98 -1.98 -1.79 -15.38
C SER A 98 -2.94 -0.63 -15.67
N PRO A 99 -3.63 -0.62 -16.83
CA PRO A 99 -4.65 0.39 -17.11
C PRO A 99 -5.80 0.40 -16.09
N ILE A 100 -6.10 -0.76 -15.50
CA ILE A 100 -7.15 -0.96 -14.49
C ILE A 100 -6.48 -1.16 -13.12
N PRO A 101 -6.62 -0.20 -12.19
CA PRO A 101 -6.11 -0.34 -10.83
C PRO A 101 -6.77 -1.51 -10.11
N ARG A 102 -5.96 -2.34 -9.45
CA ARG A 102 -6.38 -3.60 -8.82
C ARG A 102 -6.46 -3.50 -7.30
N LEU A 103 -5.89 -2.45 -6.71
CA LEU A 103 -5.74 -2.32 -5.26
C LEU A 103 -6.47 -1.10 -4.66
N THR A 104 -7.18 -0.30 -5.47
CA THR A 104 -7.95 0.87 -5.02
C THR A 104 -8.97 0.58 -3.92
N TRP A 105 -9.48 -0.65 -3.86
CA TRP A 105 -10.39 -1.10 -2.82
C TRP A 105 -9.77 -1.09 -1.42
N LEU A 106 -8.44 -1.14 -1.29
CA LEU A 106 -7.74 -1.13 0.00
C LEU A 106 -8.03 0.15 0.81
N GLY A 107 -8.25 1.29 0.13
CA GLY A 107 -8.66 2.53 0.78
C GLY A 107 -9.94 2.37 1.58
N SER A 108 -10.89 1.56 1.10
CA SER A 108 -12.18 1.32 1.74
C SER A 108 -12.13 0.35 2.92
N VAL A 109 -11.08 -0.45 3.06
CA VAL A 109 -10.98 -1.49 4.11
C VAL A 109 -10.96 -0.87 5.50
N CYS A 110 -10.11 0.15 5.67
CA CYS A 110 -9.92 0.85 6.94
C CYS A 110 -10.20 2.36 6.82
N GLY A 111 -10.66 2.84 5.66
CA GLY A 111 -10.98 4.25 5.42
C GLY A 111 -9.76 5.14 5.21
N HIS A 112 -8.67 4.59 4.67
CA HIS A 112 -7.47 5.38 4.38
C HIS A 112 -7.65 6.19 3.10
N PRO A 113 -7.18 7.45 3.04
CA PRO A 113 -7.12 8.17 1.79
C PRO A 113 -6.18 7.43 0.82
N LEU A 114 -6.65 7.18 -0.40
CA LEU A 114 -5.90 6.46 -1.42
C LEU A 114 -5.57 7.38 -2.61
N ARG A 115 -4.36 7.22 -3.14
CA ARG A 115 -3.91 7.84 -4.39
C ARG A 115 -3.36 6.75 -5.29
N VAL A 116 -3.63 6.86 -6.59
CA VAL A 116 -3.13 5.93 -7.59
C VAL A 116 -2.05 6.64 -8.39
N LEU A 117 -0.88 6.03 -8.48
CA LEU A 117 0.18 6.41 -9.42
C LEU A 117 0.24 5.36 -10.51
N LYS A 118 -0.12 5.77 -11.73
CA LYS A 118 -0.01 4.90 -12.91
C LYS A 118 1.34 5.10 -13.56
N LEU A 119 2.14 4.05 -13.61
CA LEU A 119 3.40 4.00 -14.31
C LEU A 119 3.16 3.52 -15.74
N GLU A 120 3.89 4.12 -16.69
CA GLU A 120 3.88 3.64 -18.07
C GLU A 120 4.67 2.33 -18.23
N GLU A 121 4.55 1.65 -19.36
CA GLU A 121 5.37 0.48 -19.63
C GLU A 121 6.82 0.90 -19.90
N ALA A 122 7.76 0.36 -19.12
CA ALA A 122 9.16 0.74 -19.24
C ALA A 122 9.82 0.09 -20.47
N ALA A 123 10.21 0.90 -21.45
CA ALA A 123 10.90 0.45 -22.65
C ALA A 123 12.43 0.22 -22.46
N SER A 124 13.00 0.58 -21.30
CA SER A 124 14.44 0.45 -21.02
C SER A 124 14.75 0.44 -19.52
N PRO A 125 15.96 0.00 -19.10
CA PRO A 125 16.40 0.11 -17.71
C PRO A 125 16.38 1.55 -17.17
N ALA A 126 16.83 2.53 -17.97
CA ALA A 126 16.77 3.94 -17.57
C ALA A 126 15.33 4.46 -17.39
N ALA A 127 14.34 3.85 -18.05
CA ALA A 127 12.94 4.16 -17.82
C ALA A 127 12.44 3.60 -16.46
N LEU A 128 12.96 2.43 -16.03
CA LEU A 128 12.66 1.90 -14.70
C LEU A 128 13.21 2.81 -13.60
N ASP A 129 14.43 3.34 -13.75
CA ASP A 129 15.01 4.29 -12.79
C ASP A 129 14.16 5.55 -12.65
N ARG A 130 13.66 6.07 -13.78
CA ARG A 130 12.74 7.22 -13.77
C ARG A 130 11.43 6.91 -13.04
N GLN A 131 10.91 5.70 -13.20
CA GLN A 131 9.70 5.27 -12.49
C GLN A 131 9.93 5.18 -10.98
N VAL A 132 11.09 4.68 -10.54
CA VAL A 132 11.46 4.71 -9.12
C VAL A 132 11.44 6.15 -8.61
N GLU A 133 12.11 7.07 -9.31
CA GLU A 133 12.14 8.49 -8.90
C GLU A 133 10.76 9.15 -8.93
N GLU A 134 9.89 8.79 -9.87
CA GLU A 134 8.51 9.27 -9.92
C GLU A 134 7.73 8.84 -8.67
N VAL A 135 7.79 7.55 -8.31
CA VAL A 135 7.15 7.02 -7.09
C VAL A 135 7.69 7.71 -5.85
N LEU A 136 9.02 7.89 -5.75
CA LEU A 136 9.65 8.57 -4.62
C LEU A 136 9.24 10.04 -4.53
N SER A 137 9.14 10.74 -5.67
CA SER A 137 8.70 12.14 -5.73
C SER A 137 7.26 12.33 -5.24
N VAL A 138 6.35 11.48 -5.72
CA VAL A 138 4.95 11.48 -5.27
C VAL A 138 4.85 11.15 -3.78
N THR A 139 5.63 10.15 -3.33
CA THR A 139 5.69 9.77 -1.91
C THR A 139 6.16 10.93 -1.04
N ARG A 140 7.24 11.64 -1.40
CA ARG A 140 7.72 12.84 -0.67
C ARG A 140 6.64 13.92 -0.60
N THR A 141 5.91 14.13 -1.69
CA THR A 141 4.82 15.11 -1.75
C THR A 141 3.72 14.75 -0.76
N LEU A 142 3.30 13.48 -0.72
CA LEU A 142 2.27 13.00 0.20
C LEU A 142 2.74 13.05 1.67
N VAL A 143 3.97 12.65 1.96
CA VAL A 143 4.56 12.78 3.31
C VAL A 143 4.52 14.24 3.76
N LYS A 144 4.93 15.17 2.89
CA LYS A 144 4.90 16.60 3.19
C LYS A 144 3.48 17.08 3.49
N SER A 145 2.48 16.67 2.70
CA SER A 145 1.08 17.02 2.95
C SER A 145 0.59 16.53 4.31
N VAL A 146 0.90 15.28 4.68
CA VAL A 146 0.53 14.72 5.99
C VAL A 146 1.19 15.49 7.14
N LEU A 147 2.47 15.82 7.01
CA LEU A 147 3.18 16.59 8.03
C LEU A 147 2.60 18.00 8.17
N GLN A 148 2.23 18.64 7.06
CA GLN A 148 1.58 19.95 7.10
C GLN A 148 0.23 19.87 7.82
N GLU A 149 -0.62 18.90 7.49
CA GLU A 149 -1.91 18.71 8.17
C GLU A 149 -1.73 18.51 9.69
N ARG A 150 -0.72 17.73 10.11
CA ARG A 150 -0.41 17.50 11.54
C ARG A 150 0.09 18.75 12.27
N CYS A 151 0.81 19.64 11.60
CA CYS A 151 1.30 20.89 12.21
C CYS A 151 0.22 21.96 12.37
N PHE A 152 -0.88 21.86 11.61
CA PHE A 152 -1.98 22.83 11.63
C PHE A 152 -3.28 22.29 12.24
N SER A 153 -3.26 21.08 12.81
CA SER A 153 -4.36 20.45 13.56
C SER A 153 -4.16 20.62 15.06
#